data_AF-A0A2N5GJQ6-F1
#
_entry.id   AF-A0A2N5GJQ6-F1
#
_cell.length_a   1.000
_cell.length_b   1.000
_cell.length_c   1.000
_cell.angle_alpha   90.00
_cell.angle_beta   90.00
_cell.angle_gamma   90.00
#
_symmetry.space_group_name_H-M   'P 1'
#
loop_
_entity.id
_entity.type
_entity.pdbx_description
1 polymer ?
#
loop_
_entity_poly.entity_id
_entity_poly.type
_entity_poly.pdbx_seq_one_letter_code
_entity_poly.pdbx_strand_id
1 'polypeptide(L)' 'MQHQGATEGRTSQYDLSGGFDKALKDFGSLQPKITKNTPELKVCTLKDGRTVIVRKKSSDGRPTIEIQDGKKKIKFRY' A
#
# COMPACT_ATOMS: atom_id res chain seq x y z
N MET A 1 1.37 3.47 -18.88
CA MET A 1 2.83 3.44 -18.59
C MET A 1 2.98 3.54 -17.09
N GLN A 2 3.72 2.64 -16.43
CA GLN A 2 3.98 2.72 -14.99
C GLN A 2 5.19 3.63 -14.79
N HIS A 3 5.06 4.74 -14.06
CA HIS A 3 6.20 5.58 -13.72
C HIS A 3 6.78 5.12 -12.38
N GLN A 4 8.08 4.84 -12.37
CA GLN A 4 8.84 4.54 -11.17
C GLN A 4 9.17 5.88 -10.50
N GLY A 5 8.52 6.17 -9.37
CA GLY A 5 8.78 7.38 -8.60
C GLY A 5 10.17 7.33 -7.95
N ALA A 6 10.81 8.48 -7.72
CA ALA A 6 12.14 8.56 -7.10
C ALA A 6 12.21 7.74 -5.80
N THR A 7 13.17 6.81 -5.72
CA THR A 7 13.37 5.92 -4.58
C THR A 7 14.60 6.32 -3.77
N GLU A 8 14.41 6.62 -2.49
CA GLU A 8 15.52 6.76 -1.55
C GLU A 8 15.69 5.45 -0.74
N GLY A 9 16.79 4.74 -0.96
CA GLY A 9 17.18 3.57 -0.15
C GLY A 9 16.31 2.32 -0.33
N ARG A 10 15.83 1.73 0.79
CA ARG A 10 15.14 0.41 0.83
C ARG A 10 13.66 0.44 0.40
N THR A 11 13.22 1.53 -0.22
CA THR A 11 11.82 1.74 -0.60
C THR A 11 11.69 1.80 -2.12
N SER A 12 10.89 0.91 -2.71
CA SER A 12 10.45 1.03 -4.10
C SER A 12 9.09 1.71 -4.17
N GLN A 13 8.89 2.60 -5.14
CA GLN A 13 7.65 3.35 -5.30
C GLN A 13 7.15 3.32 -6.74
N TYR A 14 5.84 3.12 -6.87
CA TYR A 14 5.14 3.10 -8.15
C TYR A 14 3.94 4.03 -8.09
N ASP A 15 3.77 4.82 -9.14
CA ASP A 15 2.60 5.67 -9.32
C ASP A 15 1.62 4.96 -10.27
N LEU A 16 0.40 4.75 -9.77
CA LEU A 16 -0.71 4.12 -10.46
C LEU A 16 -1.83 5.14 -10.63
N SER A 17 -2.67 4.95 -11.64
CA SER A 17 -3.90 5.71 -11.76
C SER A 17 -4.97 5.16 -10.81
N GLY A 18 -5.82 6.04 -10.28
CA GLY A 18 -7.04 5.68 -9.57
C GLY A 18 -7.27 6.56 -8.35
N GLY A 19 -7.87 5.96 -7.33
CA GLY A 19 -8.13 6.60 -6.05
C GLY A 19 -8.27 5.54 -4.97
N PHE A 20 -8.79 5.95 -3.80
CA PHE A 20 -8.86 5.07 -2.64
C PHE A 20 -9.69 3.81 -2.89
N ASP A 21 -10.76 3.88 -3.68
CA ASP A 21 -11.58 2.70 -4.01
C ASP A 21 -10.79 1.66 -4.80
N LYS A 22 -9.93 2.11 -5.73
CA LYS A 22 -9.05 1.20 -6.47
C LYS A 22 -7.99 0.61 -5.55
N ALA A 23 -7.41 1.41 -4.65
CA ALA A 23 -6.50 0.93 -3.63
C ALA A 23 -7.16 -0.12 -2.69
N LEU A 24 -8.42 0.08 -2.31
CA LEU A 24 -9.18 -0.88 -1.49
C LEU A 24 -9.47 -2.19 -2.24
N LYS A 25 -9.79 -2.11 -3.54
CA LYS A 25 -10.00 -3.28 -4.38
C LYS A 25 -8.71 -4.10 -4.51
N ASP A 26 -7.60 -3.43 -4.81
CA ASP A 26 -6.29 -4.06 -4.95
C ASP A 26 -5.84 -4.65 -3.60
N PHE A 27 -6.09 -3.97 -2.47
CA PHE A 27 -5.87 -4.52 -1.13
C PHE A 27 -6.72 -5.77 -0.85
N GLY A 28 -8.02 -5.74 -1.17
CA GLY A 28 -8.93 -6.86 -0.96
C GLY A 28 -8.57 -8.09 -1.79
N SER A 29 -7.99 -7.89 -2.98
CA SER A 29 -7.54 -8.99 -3.86
C SER A 29 -6.46 -9.88 -3.23
N LEU A 30 -5.74 -9.37 -2.22
CA LEU A 30 -4.72 -10.11 -1.47
C LEU A 30 -5.30 -11.14 -0.50
N GLN A 31 -6.63 -11.21 -0.37
CA GLN A 31 -7.35 -12.02 0.62
C GLN A 31 -6.76 -11.88 2.04
N PRO A 32 -6.65 -10.64 2.54
CA PRO A 32 -5.86 -10.34 3.73
C PRO A 32 -6.52 -10.82 5.03
N LYS A 33 -5.71 -11.32 5.97
CA LYS A 33 -6.15 -11.42 7.38
C LYS A 33 -6.06 -10.05 8.03
N ILE A 34 -7.19 -9.33 8.07
CA ILE A 34 -7.25 -7.96 8.57
C ILE A 34 -6.94 -7.94 10.08
N THR A 35 -5.96 -7.13 10.46
CA THR A 35 -5.55 -6.90 11.86
C THR A 35 -6.00 -5.54 12.37
N LYS A 36 -6.26 -4.59 11.48
CA LYS A 36 -6.84 -3.27 11.80
C LYS A 36 -7.74 -2.79 10.66
N ASN A 37 -8.90 -2.25 11.02
CA ASN A 37 -9.88 -1.72 10.07
C ASN A 37 -10.46 -0.40 10.58
N THR A 38 -10.14 0.71 9.92
CA THR A 38 -10.73 2.02 10.17
C THR A 38 -11.15 2.66 8.84
N PRO A 39 -11.94 3.74 8.85
CA PRO A 39 -12.31 4.45 7.62
C PRO A 39 -11.12 4.99 6.80
N GLU A 40 -9.98 5.23 7.46
CA GLU A 40 -8.79 5.84 6.83
C GLU A 40 -7.66 4.86 6.57
N LEU A 41 -7.67 3.70 7.22
CA LEU A 41 -6.55 2.77 7.28
C LEU A 41 -7.05 1.34 7.41
N LYS A 42 -6.53 0.44 6.58
CA LYS A 42 -6.61 -1.00 6.85
C LYS A 42 -5.22 -1.61 6.88
N VAL A 43 -5.02 -2.55 7.80
CA VAL A 43 -3.77 -3.28 7.99
C VAL A 43 -4.06 -4.76 7.98
N CYS A 44 -3.20 -5.54 7.35
CA CYS A 44 -3.22 -6.98 7.43
C CYS A 44 -1.82 -7.58 7.43
N THR A 45 -1.78 -8.85 7.79
CA THR A 45 -0.59 -9.69 7.65
C THR A 45 -0.87 -10.78 6.62
N LEU A 46 0.00 -10.90 5.62
CA LEU A 46 -0.05 -11.97 4.62
C LEU A 46 0.50 -13.28 5.22
N LYS A 47 0.22 -14.41 4.56
CA LYS A 47 0.67 -15.74 5.01
C LYS A 47 2.19 -15.87 5.11
N ASP A 48 2.93 -15.11 4.31
CA ASP A 48 4.40 -15.07 4.32
C ASP A 48 4.99 -14.11 5.35
N GLY A 49 4.16 -13.52 6.23
CA GLY A 49 4.58 -12.61 7.29
C GLY A 49 4.70 -11.15 6.88
N ARG A 50 4.56 -10.81 5.60
CA ARG A 50 4.56 -9.40 5.16
C ARG A 50 3.36 -8.65 5.70
N THR A 51 3.56 -7.39 6.04
CA THR A 51 2.47 -6.49 6.46
C THR A 51 2.04 -5.64 5.28
N VAL A 52 0.73 -5.55 5.03
CA VAL A 52 0.18 -4.67 3.99
C VAL A 52 -0.72 -3.63 4.65
N ILE A 53 -0.52 -2.39 4.23
CA ILE A 53 -1.23 -1.24 4.77
C ILE A 53 -1.86 -0.49 3.60
N VAL A 54 -3.17 -0.29 3.63
CA VAL A 54 -3.86 0.63 2.72
C VAL A 54 -4.28 1.88 3.49
N ARG A 55 -3.94 3.05 2.96
CA ARG A 55 -4.20 4.36 3.58
C ARG A 55 -4.97 5.23 2.60
N LYS A 56 -5.98 5.95 3.11
CA LYS A 56 -6.74 6.95 2.33
C LYS A 56 -5.88 8.15 1.94
N LYS A 57 -4.93 8.53 2.79
CA LYS A 57 -4.01 9.66 2.59
C LYS A 57 -2.61 9.34 3.14
N SER A 58 -1.57 9.62 2.36
CA SER A 58 -0.17 9.64 2.79
C SER A 58 0.33 11.09 2.98
N SER A 59 1.61 11.29 3.31
CA SER A 59 2.21 12.63 3.46
C SER A 59 2.06 13.49 2.20
N ASP A 60 2.04 12.87 1.01
CA ASP A 60 1.84 13.54 -0.27
C ASP A 60 0.36 13.67 -0.67
N GLY A 61 -0.57 13.35 0.24
CA GLY A 61 -1.99 13.52 0.03
C GLY A 61 -2.69 12.38 -0.70
N ARG A 62 -1.95 11.41 -1.28
CA ARG A 62 -2.53 10.38 -2.14
C ARG A 62 -2.85 9.08 -1.40
N PRO A 63 -3.88 8.32 -1.85
CA PRO A 63 -4.10 6.96 -1.39
C PRO A 63 -2.88 6.09 -1.66
N THR A 64 -2.53 5.21 -0.73
CA THR A 64 -1.31 4.38 -0.85
C THR A 64 -1.55 2.98 -0.33
N ILE A 65 -1.07 1.99 -1.06
CA ILE A 65 -0.80 0.64 -0.54
C ILE A 65 0.70 0.56 -0.23
N GLU A 66 1.05 0.20 1.00
CA GLU A 66 2.42 -0.06 1.44
C GLU A 66 2.55 -1.53 1.82
N ILE A 67 3.49 -2.25 1.19
CA ILE A 67 3.90 -3.60 1.55
C ILE A 67 5.22 -3.50 2.30
N GLN A 68 5.27 -4.01 3.52
CA GLN A 68 6.45 -4.02 4.39
C GLN A 68 7.01 -5.43 4.52
N ASP A 69 8.31 -5.55 4.29
CA ASP A 69 9.11 -6.76 4.47
C ASP A 69 10.38 -6.39 5.27
N GLY A 70 10.27 -6.47 6.60
CA GLY A 70 11.27 -5.94 7.52
C GLY A 70 11.57 -4.46 7.26
N LYS A 71 12.80 -4.15 6.82
CA LYS A 71 13.23 -2.78 6.48
C LYS A 71 12.91 -2.38 5.04
N LYS A 72 12.49 -3.31 4.19
CA LYS A 72 12.12 -3.05 2.79
C LYS A 72 10.67 -2.65 2.68
N LYS A 73 10.38 -1.72 1.77
CA LYS A 73 9.04 -1.21 1.53
C LYS A 73 8.74 -1.12 0.04
N ILE A 74 7.54 -1.50 -0.34
CA ILE A 74 7.01 -1.23 -1.68
C ILE A 74 5.77 -0.36 -1.51
N LYS A 75 5.71 0.77 -2.21
CA LYS A 75 4.59 1.71 -2.16
C LYS A 75 3.93 1.82 -3.53
N PHE A 76 2.63 1.62 -3.58
CA PHE A 76 1.79 1.90 -4.73
C PHE A 76 0.91 3.09 -4.40
N ARG A 77 1.15 4.21 -5.07
CA ARG A 77 0.35 5.43 -4.91
C ARG A 77 -0.70 5.48 -6.01
N TYR A 78 -1.92 5.83 -5.64
CA TYR A 78 -3.07 5.92 -6.54
C TYR A 78 -3.47 7.37 -6.75
#